data_AF-A0A1G2UTP4-F1
#
_entry.id   AF-A0A1G2UTP4-F1
#
_cell.length_a   1.000
_cell.length_b   1.000
_cell.length_c   1.000
_cell.angle_alpha   90.00
_cell.angle_beta   90.00
_cell.angle_gamma   90.00
#
_symmetry.space_group_name_H-M   'P 1'
#
loop_
_entity.id
_entity.type
_entity.pdbx_description
1 polymer ?
#
loop_
_entity_poly.entity_id
_entity_poly.type
_entity_poly.pdbx_seq_one_letter_code
_entity_poly.pdbx_strand_id
1 'polypeptide(L)' 'MDKPIEEPIFPMRINKYLAFTKHSTRRGGDELIIKKQVFINSRLAVLGDKVKETDRVEVRFRGKPKPEF' A
#
# COMPACT_ATOMS: atom_id res chain seq x y z
N MET A 1 -28.12 1.70 13.99
CA MET A 1 -27.94 2.04 12.56
C MET A 1 -26.54 1.59 12.18
N ASP A 2 -26.42 0.37 11.70
CA ASP A 2 -25.17 -0.14 11.17
C ASP A 2 -24.84 0.64 9.90
N LYS A 3 -23.73 1.39 9.91
CA LYS A 3 -23.26 2.08 8.72
C LYS A 3 -23.02 1.03 7.64
N PRO A 4 -23.53 1.20 6.41
CA PRO A 4 -23.18 0.31 5.32
C PRO A 4 -21.66 0.36 5.15
N ILE A 5 -21.03 -0.81 5.14
CA ILE A 5 -19.61 -0.95 4.85
C ILE A 5 -19.49 -0.63 3.35
N GLU A 6 -19.16 0.61 3.02
CA GLU A 6 -18.86 0.98 1.63
C GLU A 6 -17.71 0.09 1.14
N GLU A 7 -17.99 -0.69 0.10
CA GLU A 7 -16.98 -1.48 -0.57
C GLU A 7 -15.86 -0.55 -1.08
N PRO A 8 -14.58 -0.96 -0.95
CA PRO A 8 -13.47 -0.15 -1.41
C PRO A 8 -13.54 0.10 -2.92
N ILE A 9 -13.67 1.36 -3.32
CA ILE A 9 -13.63 1.75 -4.74
C ILE A 9 -12.20 1.63 -5.28
N PHE A 10 -11.99 0.72 -6.24
CA PHE A 10 -10.76 0.57 -7.00
C PHE A 10 -10.90 1.24 -8.40
N PRO A 11 -9.80 1.71 -9.01
CA PRO A 11 -8.44 1.75 -8.47
C PRO A 11 -8.26 2.89 -7.46
N MET A 12 -7.55 2.62 -6.37
CA MET A 12 -7.30 3.62 -5.31
C MET A 12 -5.82 3.99 -5.20
N ARG A 13 -5.53 5.23 -4.79
CA ARG A 13 -4.15 5.66 -4.52
C ARG A 13 -3.53 4.79 -3.44
N ILE A 14 -2.26 4.39 -3.62
CA ILE A 14 -1.53 3.51 -2.70
C ILE A 14 -1.57 3.98 -1.24
N ASN A 15 -1.47 5.29 -0.96
CA ASN A 15 -1.58 5.80 0.42
C ASN A 15 -2.96 5.55 1.03
N LYS A 16 -4.02 5.67 0.22
CA LYS A 16 -5.40 5.38 0.65
C LYS A 16 -5.54 3.88 0.89
N TYR A 17 -4.97 3.05 0.02
CA TYR A 17 -4.93 1.60 0.19
C TYR A 17 -4.23 1.19 1.49
N LEU A 18 -3.02 1.71 1.74
CA LEU A 18 -2.25 1.40 2.96
C LEU A 18 -2.98 1.83 4.25
N ALA A 19 -3.76 2.92 4.18
CA ALA A 19 -4.62 3.35 5.29
C ALA A 19 -5.84 2.45 5.45
N PHE A 20 -6.48 2.06 4.34
CA PHE A 20 -7.63 1.17 4.33
C PHE A 20 -7.30 -0.22 4.89
N THR A 21 -6.14 -0.78 4.52
CA THR A 21 -5.66 -2.08 5.02
C THR A 21 -4.95 -2.00 6.38
N LYS A 22 -5.01 -0.84 7.05
CA LYS A 22 -4.45 -0.60 8.40
C LYS A 22 -2.93 -0.82 8.50
N HIS A 23 -2.19 -0.71 7.41
CA HIS A 23 -0.72 -0.75 7.44
C HIS A 23 -0.11 0.57 7.91
N SER A 24 -0.81 1.70 7.72
CA SER A 24 -0.33 3.00 8.15
C SER A 24 -1.45 4.03 8.24
N THR A 25 -1.13 5.24 8.69
CA THR A 25 -2.01 6.39 8.46
C THR A 25 -1.86 6.88 7.02
N ARG A 26 -2.77 7.72 6.53
CA ARG A 26 -2.68 8.28 5.16
C ARG A 26 -1.34 9.00 4.90
N ARG A 27 -0.80 9.71 5.91
CA ARG A 27 0.51 10.37 5.86
C ARG A 27 1.65 9.37 6.02
N GLY A 28 1.53 8.43 6.95
CA GLY A 28 2.55 7.40 7.15
C GLY A 28 2.70 6.45 5.95
N GLY A 29 1.68 6.33 5.09
CA GLY A 29 1.77 5.60 3.82
C GLY A 29 2.82 6.18 2.88
N ASP A 30 2.95 7.52 2.82
CA ASP A 30 4.03 8.17 2.05
C ASP A 30 5.40 7.77 2.57
N GLU A 31 5.59 7.75 3.90
CA GLU A 31 6.86 7.38 4.50
C GLU A 31 7.27 5.94 4.16
N LEU A 32 6.34 4.99 4.17
CA LEU A 32 6.61 3.60 3.82
C LEU A 32 7.07 3.47 2.36
N ILE A 33 6.46 4.25 1.46
CA ILE A 33 6.83 4.27 0.04
C ILE A 33 8.21 4.90 -0.14
N ILE A 34 8.47 6.06 0.49
CA ILE A 34 9.76 6.75 0.45
C ILE A 34 10.89 5.88 1.00
N LYS A 35 10.62 5.14 2.10
CA LYS A 35 11.56 4.18 2.71
C LYS A 35 11.75 2.90 1.89
N LYS A 36 11.11 2.79 0.71
CA LYS A 36 11.17 1.62 -0.18
C LYS A 36 10.66 0.33 0.46
N GLN A 37 9.62 0.43 1.28
CA GLN A 37 9.06 -0.70 2.05
C GLN A 37 7.77 -1.26 1.46
N VAL A 38 7.27 -0.70 0.35
CA VAL A 38 5.99 -1.08 -0.25
C VAL A 38 6.22 -1.61 -1.66
N PHE A 39 5.61 -2.76 -1.97
CA PHE A 39 5.69 -3.41 -3.27
C PHE A 39 4.28 -3.67 -3.80
N ILE A 40 4.08 -3.46 -5.11
CA ILE A 40 2.85 -3.79 -5.83
C ILE A 40 3.23 -4.81 -6.90
N ASN A 41 2.72 -6.04 -6.81
CA ASN A 41 3.06 -7.14 -7.72
C ASN A 41 4.58 -7.34 -7.85
N SER A 42 5.28 -7.39 -6.71
CA SER A 42 6.74 -7.48 -6.58
C SER A 42 7.55 -6.27 -7.09
N ARG A 43 6.93 -5.28 -7.73
CA ARG A 43 7.58 -4.02 -8.12
C ARG A 43 7.59 -3.05 -6.95
N LEU A 44 8.70 -2.34 -6.75
CA LEU A 44 8.77 -1.24 -5.77
C LEU A 44 7.73 -0.16 -6.08
N ALA A 45 6.88 0.16 -5.11
CA ALA A 45 5.85 1.18 -5.23
C ALA A 45 6.45 2.59 -5.24
N VAL A 46 5.77 3.52 -5.93
CA VAL A 46 6.13 4.94 -5.97
C VAL A 46 4.93 5.81 -5.57
N LEU A 47 5.21 7.05 -5.15
CA LEU A 47 4.17 8.00 -4.78
C LEU A 47 3.21 8.24 -5.95
N GLY A 48 1.91 8.16 -5.67
CA GLY A 48 0.88 8.34 -6.69
C GLY A 48 0.45 7.07 -7.41
N ASP A 49 1.12 5.94 -7.16
CA ASP A 49 0.67 4.63 -7.66
C ASP A 49 -0.78 4.37 -7.29
N LYS A 50 -1.48 3.70 -8.19
CA LYS A 50 -2.84 3.21 -7.97
C LYS A 50 -2.81 1.70 -7.81
N VAL A 51 -3.62 1.20 -6.88
CA VAL A 51 -3.84 -0.21 -6.59
C VAL A 51 -5.17 -0.60 -7.18
N LYS A 52 -5.19 -1.65 -8.00
CA LYS A 52 -6.39 -2.33 -8.48
C LYS A 52 -6.79 -3.41 -7.48
N GLU A 53 -8.03 -3.88 -7.58
CA GLU A 53 -8.54 -4.96 -6.74
C GLU A 53 -7.71 -6.25 -6.83
N THR A 54 -7.15 -6.53 -8.01
CA THR A 54 -6.33 -7.72 -8.29
C THR A 54 -4.87 -7.58 -7.89
N ASP A 55 -4.43 -6.39 -7.47
CA ASP A 55 -3.02 -6.14 -7.18
C ASP A 55 -2.65 -6.70 -5.81
N ARG A 56 -1.50 -7.37 -5.75
CA ARG A 56 -0.91 -7.82 -4.48
C ARG A 56 0.01 -6.74 -3.93
N VAL A 57 -0.37 -6.15 -2.80
CA VAL A 57 0.45 -5.17 -2.09
C VAL A 57 1.16 -5.83 -0.91
N GLU A 58 2.48 -5.67 -0.83
CA GLU A 58 3.33 -6.17 0.26
C GLU A 58 4.01 -5.01 0.98
N VAL A 59 4.00 -5.01 2.32
CA VAL A 59 4.68 -4.01 3.15
C VAL A 59 5.72 -4.68 4.04
N ARG A 60 6.99 -4.28 3.91
CA ARG A 60 8.14 -4.86 4.61
C ARG A 60 8.63 -3.93 5.73
N PHE A 61 8.12 -4.14 6.95
CA PHE A 61 8.46 -3.31 8.13
C PHE A 61 9.80 -3.66 8.79
N ARG A 62 10.35 -4.86 8.55
CA ARG A 62 11.62 -5.32 9.12
C ARG A 62 12.43 -6.08 8.07
N GLY A 63 13.73 -5.76 7.98
CA GLY A 63 14.68 -6.39 7.06
C GLY A 63 15.14 -5.45 5.95
N LYS A 64 16.47 -5.38 5.73
CA LYS A 64 17.01 -4.81 4.49
C LYS A 64 16.41 -5.61 3.33
N PRO A 65 15.98 -4.99 2.22
CA PRO A 65 15.58 -5.76 1.04
C PRO A 65 16.72 -6.74 0.72
N LYS A 66 16.41 -8.04 0.65
CA LYS A 66 17.36 -9.00 0.10
C LYS A 66 17.62 -8.52 -1.34
N PRO A 67 18.86 -8.21 -1.73
CA PRO A 67 19.16 -8.02 -3.14
C PRO A 67 18.81 -9.33 -3.84
N GLU A 68 17.89 -9.26 -4.80
CA GLU A 68 17.76 -10.29 -5.82
C GLU A 68 18.94 -10.04 -6.77
N PHE A 69 19.98 -10.86 -6.62
CA PHE A 69 21.09 -10.99 -7.58
C PHE A 69 20.72 -12.07 -8.60
#